data_AF-A0A2V5KTA4-F1
#
_entry.id   AF-A0A2V5KTA4-F1
#
_cell.length_a   1.000
_cell.length_b   1.000
_cell.length_c   1.000
_cell.angle_alpha   90.00
_cell.angle_beta   90.00
_cell.angle_gamma   90.00
#
_symmetry.space_group_name_H-M   'P 1'
#
loop_
_entity.id
_entity.type
_entity.pdbx_description
1 polymer ?
#
loop_
_entity_poly.entity_id
_entity_poly.type
_entity_poly.pdbx_seq_one_letter_code
_entity_poly.pdbx_strand_id
1 'polypeptide(L)' 'LLGSGLGNTKIARSLHLSVKTIESHRENIKHKLDLSCSRDLVACAKKHVVETFLPAAKGALAIRGKKKVVRFTAA' A
#
# COMPACT_ATOMS: atom_id res chain seq x y z
N LEU A 1 1.16 2.47 2.43
CA LEU A 1 2.28 1.76 1.76
C LEU A 1 2.62 0.43 2.44
N LEU A 2 3.08 0.42 3.70
CA LEU A 2 3.32 -0.82 4.47
C LEU A 2 2.04 -1.66 4.66
N GLY A 3 0.93 -1.03 5.03
CA GLY A 3 -0.37 -1.69 5.16
C GLY A 3 -0.98 -2.19 3.85
N SER A 4 -0.48 -1.71 2.70
CA SER A 4 -0.94 -2.14 1.37
C SER A 4 -0.23 -3.40 0.87
N GLY A 5 0.68 -3.99 1.67
CA GLY A 5 1.48 -5.15 1.27
C GLY A 5 2.58 -4.84 0.26
N LEU A 6 2.98 -3.57 0.12
CA LEU A 6 4.08 -3.20 -0.77
C LEU A 6 5.43 -3.58 -0.15
N GLY A 7 6.25 -4.27 -0.93
CA GLY A 7 7.62 -4.61 -0.54
C GLY A 7 8.51 -3.36 -0.42
N ASN A 8 9.55 -3.46 0.40
CA ASN A 8 10.46 -2.37 0.76
C ASN A 8 11.02 -1.61 -0.44
N THR A 9 11.37 -2.31 -1.51
CA THR A 9 11.88 -1.72 -2.76
C THR A 9 10.86 -0.82 -3.43
N LYS A 10 9.57 -1.20 -3.43
CA LYS A 10 8.50 -0.38 -4.02
C LYS A 10 8.27 0.87 -3.18
N ILE A 11 8.29 0.74 -1.86
CA ILE A 11 8.15 1.87 -0.93
C ILE A 11 9.31 2.85 -1.09
N ALA A 12 10.53 2.34 -1.12
CA ALA A 12 11.74 3.12 -1.35
C ALA A 12 11.66 3.89 -2.67
N ARG A 13 11.26 3.22 -3.76
CA ARG A 13 11.09 3.85 -5.07
C ARG A 13 9.99 4.91 -5.10
N SER A 14 8.86 4.67 -4.43
CA SER A 14 7.76 5.65 -4.34
C SER A 14 8.13 6.89 -3.52
N LEU A 15 9.02 6.75 -2.52
CA LEU A 15 9.47 7.84 -1.67
C LEU A 15 10.80 8.46 -2.14
N HIS A 16 11.38 7.97 -3.23
CA HIS A 16 12.73 8.35 -3.69
C HIS A 16 13.82 8.20 -2.60
N LEU A 17 13.67 7.21 -1.72
CA LEU A 17 14.59 6.90 -0.64
C LEU A 17 15.37 5.61 -0.93
N SER A 18 16.50 5.43 -0.25
CA SER A 18 17.24 4.16 -0.31
C SER A 18 16.49 3.05 0.40
N VAL A 19 16.57 1.82 -0.13
CA VAL A 19 16.01 0.62 0.51
C VAL A 19 16.56 0.45 1.93
N LYS A 20 17.85 0.74 2.15
CA LYS A 20 18.48 0.70 3.48
C LYS A 20 17.81 1.66 4.47
N THR A 21 17.41 2.84 4.02
CA THR A 21 16.70 3.83 4.87
C THR A 21 15.35 3.29 5.31
N ILE A 22 14.61 2.64 4.40
CA ILE A 22 13.33 2.01 4.72
C ILE A 22 13.52 0.82 5.68
N GLU A 23 14.57 0.04 5.52
CA GLU A 23 14.92 -1.04 6.47
C GLU A 23 15.17 -0.48 7.87
N SER A 24 16.07 0.51 8.02
CA SER A 24 16.33 1.15 9.31
C SER A 24 15.08 1.77 9.91
N HIS A 25 14.21 2.40 9.12
CA HIS A 25 12.92 2.89 9.60
C HIS A 25 12.03 1.77 10.12
N ARG A 26 11.96 0.62 9.45
CA ARG A 26 11.18 -0.53 9.94
C ARG A 26 11.74 -1.07 11.25
N GLU A 27 13.06 -1.15 11.39
CA GLU A 27 13.67 -1.58 12.65
C GLU A 27 13.35 -0.61 13.78
N ASN A 28 13.46 0.70 13.53
CA ASN A 28 13.12 1.71 14.54
C ASN A 28 11.63 1.66 14.92
N ILE A 29 10.74 1.42 13.95
CA ILE A 29 9.31 1.27 14.22
C ILE A 29 9.01 -0.02 14.99
N LYS A 30 9.67 -1.14 14.65
CA LYS A 30 9.57 -2.40 15.42
C LYS A 30 9.99 -2.19 16.86
N HIS A 31 11.12 -1.51 17.05
CA HIS A 31 11.69 -1.26 18.37
C HIS A 31 10.81 -0.32 19.20
N LYS A 32 10.12 0.64 18.56
CA LYS A 32 9.16 1.54 19.21
C LYS A 32 7.82 0.88 19.56
N LEU A 33 7.47 -0.19 18.84
CA LEU A 33 6.21 -0.92 19.03
C LEU A 33 6.43 -2.25 19.79
N ASP A 34 7.67 -2.53 20.21
CA ASP A 34 8.11 -3.81 20.79
C ASP A 34 7.65 -5.04 19.95
N LEU A 35 7.66 -4.90 18.63
CA LEU A 35 7.24 -5.96 17.71
C LEU A 35 8.44 -6.79 17.24
N SER A 36 8.48 -8.04 17.69
CA SER A 36 9.50 -9.01 17.27
C SER A 36 9.29 -9.51 15.83
N CYS A 37 8.06 -9.48 15.31
CA CYS A 37 7.76 -10.00 13.98
C CYS A 37 7.48 -8.91 12.94
N SER A 38 8.15 -9.05 11.79
CA SER A 38 7.87 -8.25 10.59
C SER A 38 6.43 -8.39 10.10
N ARG A 39 5.77 -9.52 10.38
CA ARG A 39 4.38 -9.80 9.98
C ARG A 39 3.37 -9.03 10.83
N ASP A 40 3.64 -8.91 12.13
CA ASP A 40 2.82 -8.13 13.05
C ASP A 40 2.91 -6.63 12.75
N LEU A 41 4.10 -6.15 12.36
CA LEU A 41 4.26 -4.78 11.85
C LEU A 41 3.34 -4.50 10.65
N VAL A 42 3.23 -5.45 9.71
CA VAL A 42 2.33 -5.31 8.54
C VAL A 42 0.87 -5.38 8.96
N ALA A 43 0.51 -6.22 9.94
CA ALA A 43 -0.83 -6.29 10.48
C ALA A 43 -1.25 -5.00 11.20
N CYS A 44 -0.36 -4.42 12.02
CA CYS A 44 -0.56 -3.11 12.65
C CYS A 44 -0.66 -2.00 11.61
N ALA A 45 0.21 -2.00 10.59
CA ALA A 45 0.12 -1.02 9.51
C ALA A 45 -1.18 -1.16 8.69
N LYS A 46 -1.69 -2.39 8.49
CA LYS A 46 -3.01 -2.63 7.87
C LYS A 46 -4.13 -2.05 8.71
N LYS A 47 -4.17 -2.37 10.02
CA LYS A 47 -5.15 -1.82 10.96
C LYS A 47 -5.11 -0.30 10.99
N HIS A 48 -3.93 0.30 11.02
CA HIS A 48 -3.78 1.75 11.02
C HIS A 48 -4.27 2.38 9.71
N VAL A 49 -4.01 1.75 8.55
CA VAL A 49 -4.56 2.26 7.28
C VAL A 49 -6.09 2.22 7.27
N VAL A 50 -6.68 1.16 7.80
CA VAL A 50 -8.13 1.05 7.99
C VAL A 50 -8.61 2.21 8.87
N GLU A 51 -8.09 2.33 10.09
CA GLU A 51 -8.54 3.36 11.05
C GLU A 51 -8.32 4.80 10.55
N THR A 52 -7.17 5.10 9.93
CA THR A 52 -6.79 6.47 9.56
C THR A 52 -7.30 6.90 8.18
N PHE A 53 -7.46 5.97 7.23
CA PHE A 53 -7.89 6.30 5.86
C PHE A 53 -9.35 5.91 5.54
N LEU A 54 -10.10 5.26 6.45
CA LEU A 54 -11.54 4.98 6.28
C LEU A 54 -12.56 6.08 6.65
N PRO A 55 -12.24 7.38 6.79
CA PRO A 55 -13.33 8.36 6.71
C PRO A 55 -13.72 8.77 5.28
N ALA A 56 -12.89 8.56 4.23
CA ALA A 56 -13.13 9.30 2.97
C ALA A 56 -12.76 8.60 1.63
N ALA A 57 -12.36 7.33 1.62
CA ALA A 57 -11.94 6.67 0.36
C ALA A 57 -13.03 5.87 -0.37
N LYS A 58 -14.32 6.26 -0.26
CA LYS A 58 -15.37 5.73 -1.15
C LYS A 58 -15.38 6.33 -2.57
N GLY A 59 -14.47 7.27 -2.90
CA GLY A 59 -14.52 8.01 -4.16
C GLY A 59 -13.58 7.57 -5.29
N ALA A 60 -12.49 6.82 -5.04
CA ALA A 60 -11.38 6.78 -6.01
C ALA A 60 -11.14 5.44 -6.73
N LEU A 61 -11.86 4.37 -6.41
CA LEU A 61 -11.64 3.05 -7.04
C LEU A 61 -12.75 2.64 -8.03
N ALA A 62 -13.13 3.54 -8.93
CA ALA A 62 -14.05 3.24 -10.05
C ALA A 62 -13.50 3.73 -11.40
N ILE A 63 -12.24 3.41 -11.72
CA ILE A 63 -11.76 3.47 -13.10
C ILE A 63 -11.07 2.15 -13.45
N ARG A 64 -11.83 1.05 -13.44
CA ARG A 64 -11.43 -0.17 -14.15
C ARG A 64 -12.20 -0.18 -15.47
N GLY A 65 -11.55 0.33 -16.51
CA GLY A 65 -12.13 0.55 -17.83
C GLY A 65 -12.83 -0.68 -18.38
N LYS A 66 -14.11 -0.51 -18.73
CA LYS A 66 -14.77 -1.35 -19.73
C LYS A 66 -14.82 -0.54 -21.02
N LYS A 67 -13.76 -0.60 -21.84
CA LYS A 67 -13.82 -0.09 -23.21
C LYS A 67 -14.83 -0.96 -23.96
N LYS A 68 -16.05 -0.45 -24.17
CA LYS A 68 -17.09 -1.12 -24.96
C LYS A 68 -16.63 -1.09 -26.41
N VAL A 69 -16.07 -2.21 -26.89
CA VAL A 69 -15.82 -2.43 -28.32
C VAL A 69 -17.19 -2.61 -28.97
N VAL A 70 -17.64 -1.59 -29.69
CA VAL A 70 -18.77 -1.69 -30.61
C VAL A 70 -18.33 -2.53 -31.80
N ARG A 71 -19.01 -3.66 -32.03
CA ARG A 71 -18.88 -4.43 -33.26
C ARG A 71 -19.88 -3.85 -34.25
N PHE A 72 -19.37 -3.24 -35.31
CA PHE A 72 -20.18 -2.91 -36.47
C PHE A 72 -20.31 -4.18 -37.33
N THR A 73 -21.54 -4.64 -37.54
CA THR A 73 -21.85 -5.67 -38.52
C THR A 73 -22.03 -4.98 -39.87
N ALA A 74 -21.16 -5.28 -40.82
CA ALA A 74 -21.33 -4.87 -42.22
C ALA A 74 -22.25 -5.88 -42.91
N ALA A 75 -23.28 -5.38 -43.60
CA ALA A 75 -24.09 -6.10 -44.57
C ALA A 75 -24.05 -5.31 -45.88
#